data_AF-A0A3M1A051-F1
#
_entry.id   AF-A0A3M1A051-F1
#
_cell.length_a   1.000
_cell.length_b   1.000
_cell.length_c   1.000
_cell.angle_alpha   90.00
_cell.angle_beta   90.00
_cell.angle_gamma   90.00
#
_symmetry.space_group_name_H-M   'P 1'
#
loop_
_entity.id
_entity.type
_entity.pdbx_description
1 polymer ?
#
loop_
_entity_poly.entity_id
_entity_poly.type
_entity_poly.pdbx_seq_one_letter_code
_entity_poly.pdbx_strand_id
1 'polypeptide(L)'
;EEVDDFGTQGDAKRFITLSLYSPTQDEINVFSQNKDSTWYQLELRKGRVGGKLYVTNHFLKQPVVMFQEGSSFPIVDGKSNFGYLQLVKNVETLPHKVYQYGYAFPIYSSI
;
A
#
# COMPACT_ATOMS: atom_id res chain seq x y z
N GLU A 1 21.15 -17.27 -17.02
CA GLU A 1 20.53 -17.58 -15.73
C GLU A 1 19.55 -16.46 -15.43
N GLU A 2 18.27 -16.78 -15.46
CA GLU A 2 17.20 -15.86 -15.08
C GLU A 2 17.16 -15.87 -13.56
N VAL A 3 17.43 -14.74 -12.93
CA VAL A 3 17.43 -14.64 -11.47
C VAL A 3 15.98 -14.54 -11.03
N ASP A 4 15.50 -15.57 -10.33
CA ASP A 4 14.22 -15.55 -9.60
C ASP A 4 14.37 -14.66 -8.36
N ASP A 5 14.64 -13.37 -8.59
CA ASP A 5 15.24 -12.45 -7.61
C ASP A 5 14.24 -11.92 -6.56
N PHE A 6 12.94 -12.20 -6.73
CA PHE A 6 11.89 -11.64 -5.88
C PHE A 6 10.91 -12.64 -5.25
N GLY A 7 11.12 -13.95 -5.45
CA GLY A 7 10.41 -15.03 -4.74
C GLY A 7 8.89 -15.10 -4.98
N THR A 8 8.36 -16.32 -5.06
CA THR A 8 6.92 -16.56 -4.92
C THR A 8 6.56 -16.78 -3.46
N GLN A 9 5.29 -16.61 -3.09
CA GLN A 9 4.81 -16.74 -1.71
C GLN A 9 5.26 -18.05 -1.05
N GLY A 10 5.36 -19.16 -1.79
CA GLY A 10 5.94 -20.43 -1.34
C GLY A 10 5.46 -20.85 0.06
N ASP A 11 6.42 -21.22 0.93
CA ASP A 11 6.20 -21.50 2.35
C ASP A 11 6.45 -20.27 3.26
N ALA A 12 6.48 -19.05 2.69
CA ALA A 12 6.72 -17.85 3.47
C ALA A 12 5.58 -17.60 4.43
N LYS A 13 5.92 -17.24 5.67
CA LYS A 13 4.94 -16.91 6.72
C LYS A 13 4.67 -15.42 6.78
N ARG A 14 5.60 -14.62 6.24
CA ARG A 14 5.60 -13.16 6.33
C ARG A 14 6.07 -12.56 5.02
N PHE A 15 5.74 -11.30 4.83
CA PHE A 15 6.35 -10.47 3.80
C PHE A 15 6.81 -9.13 4.39
N ILE A 16 7.76 -8.52 3.70
CA ILE A 16 8.21 -7.15 3.94
C ILE A 16 7.85 -6.32 2.71
N THR A 17 7.25 -5.15 2.88
CA THR A 17 6.90 -4.28 1.74
C THR A 17 8.06 -3.35 1.37
N LEU A 18 8.41 -3.26 0.09
CA LEU A 18 9.34 -2.26 -0.44
C LEU A 18 8.65 -1.03 -1.06
N SER A 19 7.33 -0.95 -0.92
CA SER A 19 6.53 0.22 -1.30
C SER A 19 5.66 0.68 -0.14
N LEU A 20 5.18 1.92 -0.25
CA LEU A 20 4.09 2.39 0.60
C LEU A 20 2.85 1.54 0.41
N TYR A 21 2.34 1.05 1.52
CA TYR A 21 1.30 0.03 1.53
C TYR A 21 0.05 0.54 2.23
N SER A 22 -1.09 0.43 1.56
CA SER A 22 -2.41 0.74 2.09
C SER A 22 -3.23 -0.56 2.19
N PRO A 23 -3.45 -1.10 3.40
CA PRO A 23 -4.06 -2.41 3.58
C PRO A 23 -5.57 -2.39 3.35
N THR A 24 -6.15 -3.46 2.82
CA THR A 24 -7.61 -3.65 2.82
C THR A 24 -8.13 -3.93 4.23
N GLN A 25 -9.44 -3.78 4.46
CA GLN A 25 -10.02 -4.06 5.77
C GLN A 25 -9.77 -5.50 6.24
N ASP A 26 -9.86 -6.48 5.32
CA ASP A 26 -9.59 -7.88 5.63
C ASP A 26 -8.14 -8.11 6.09
N GLU A 27 -7.18 -7.42 5.45
CA GLU A 27 -5.77 -7.47 5.84
C GLU A 27 -5.57 -6.88 7.24
N ILE A 28 -6.18 -5.73 7.52
CA ILE A 28 -6.14 -5.11 8.85
C ILE A 28 -6.68 -6.07 9.91
N ASN A 29 -7.78 -6.77 9.63
CA ASN A 29 -8.36 -7.72 10.57
C ASN A 29 -7.34 -8.84 10.90
N VAL A 30 -6.69 -9.42 9.89
CA VAL A 30 -5.65 -10.45 10.08
C VAL A 30 -4.44 -9.91 10.84
N PHE A 31 -3.94 -8.73 10.49
CA PHE A 31 -2.79 -8.13 11.15
C PHE A 31 -3.08 -7.80 12.61
N SER A 32 -4.31 -7.36 12.92
CA SER A 32 -4.73 -7.04 14.28
C SER A 32 -4.82 -8.28 15.19
N GLN A 33 -5.06 -9.46 14.62
CA GLN A 33 -5.05 -10.75 15.32
C GLN A 33 -3.64 -11.31 15.49
N ASN A 34 -2.70 -10.93 14.62
CA ASN A 34 -1.33 -11.44 14.58
C ASN A 34 -0.31 -10.35 14.93
N LYS A 35 -0.50 -9.68 16.08
CA LYS A 35 0.33 -8.53 16.49
C LYS A 35 1.81 -8.87 16.64
N ASP A 36 2.11 -10.05 17.18
CA ASP A 36 3.50 -10.53 17.36
C ASP A 36 4.19 -10.75 16.00
N SER A 37 3.38 -10.99 14.97
CA SER A 37 3.85 -11.21 13.60
C SER A 37 3.74 -9.97 12.71
N THR A 38 3.52 -8.79 13.30
CA THR A 38 3.33 -7.54 12.55
C THR A 38 4.25 -6.46 13.11
N TRP A 39 5.07 -5.85 12.25
CA TRP A 39 5.89 -4.70 12.59
C TRP A 39 5.76 -3.65 11.52
N TYR A 40 5.48 -2.40 11.89
CA TYR A 40 5.28 -1.34 10.90
C TYR A 40 5.61 0.03 11.44
N GLN A 41 5.89 0.93 10.50
CA GLN A 41 5.87 2.36 10.74
C GLN A 41 4.78 2.99 9.88
N LEU A 42 4.09 4.00 10.42
CA LEU A 42 3.07 4.73 9.70
C LEU A 42 3.67 5.99 9.07
N GLU A 43 3.31 6.24 7.81
CA GLU A 43 3.65 7.46 7.10
C GLU A 43 2.38 8.18 6.62
N LEU A 44 2.30 9.48 6.89
CA LEU A 44 1.23 10.34 6.41
C LEU A 44 1.62 10.98 5.08
N ARG A 45 1.02 10.52 3.98
CA ARG A 45 1.23 11.08 2.65
C ARG A 45 0.28 12.25 2.40
N LYS A 46 0.88 13.41 2.11
CA LYS A 46 0.20 14.63 1.68
C LYS A 46 0.79 15.08 0.35
N GLY A 47 -0.03 15.66 -0.51
CA GLY A 47 0.46 16.11 -1.81
C GLY A 47 -0.53 16.96 -2.58
N ARG A 48 -0.07 17.48 -3.71
CA ARG A 48 -0.85 18.28 -4.65
C ARG A 48 -1.10 17.47 -5.92
N VAL A 49 -2.20 17.74 -6.59
CA VAL A 49 -2.43 17.32 -7.98
C VAL A 49 -1.62 18.26 -8.88
N GLY A 50 -0.89 17.71 -9.85
CA GLY A 50 0.04 18.48 -10.70
C GLY A 50 -0.67 19.58 -11.48
N GLY A 51 -0.19 20.83 -11.36
CA GLY A 51 -0.94 22.04 -11.72
C GLY A 51 -0.98 22.43 -13.20
N LYS A 52 -0.28 21.75 -14.11
CA LYS A 52 -0.26 22.15 -15.54
C LYS A 52 -1.61 22.00 -16.25
N LEU A 53 -2.52 21.20 -15.71
CA LEU A 53 -3.83 20.92 -16.30
C LEU A 53 -5.00 21.49 -15.50
N TYR A 54 -4.77 22.12 -14.34
CA TYR A 54 -5.84 22.42 -13.38
C TYR A 54 -5.71 23.85 -12.82
N VAL A 55 -6.48 24.76 -13.40
CA VAL A 55 -6.74 26.10 -12.85
C VAL A 55 -7.87 25.96 -11.83
N THR A 56 -7.61 25.29 -10.71
CA THR A 56 -8.61 25.18 -9.63
C THR A 56 -7.94 25.43 -8.27
N ASN A 57 -8.68 26.09 -7.37
CA ASN A 57 -8.25 26.28 -5.97
C ASN A 57 -8.17 24.95 -5.19
N HIS A 58 -8.66 23.85 -5.77
CA HIS A 58 -8.69 22.53 -5.15
C HIS A 58 -7.50 21.67 -5.61
N PHE A 59 -6.27 22.15 -5.46
CA PHE A 59 -5.08 21.39 -5.87
C PHE A 59 -4.62 20.34 -4.83
N LEU A 60 -5.11 20.38 -3.60
CA LEU A 60 -4.69 19.43 -2.55
C LEU A 60 -5.37 18.07 -2.72
N LYS A 61 -4.61 16.99 -2.48
CA LYS A 61 -5.11 15.63 -2.33
C LYS A 61 -5.56 15.39 -0.89
N GLN A 62 -6.52 14.48 -0.69
CA GLN A 62 -6.83 13.98 0.64
C GLN A 62 -5.58 13.29 1.22
N PRO A 63 -5.15 13.64 2.45
CA PRO A 63 -4.07 12.93 3.13
C PRO A 63 -4.42 11.47 3.39
N VAL A 64 -3.47 10.57 3.23
CA VAL A 64 -3.64 9.14 3.49
C VAL A 64 -2.53 8.66 4.42
N VAL A 65 -2.90 7.89 5.43
CA VAL A 65 -1.95 7.17 6.29
C VAL A 65 -1.67 5.82 5.65
N MET A 66 -0.39 5.49 5.49
CA MET A 66 0.09 4.28 4.84
C MET A 66 1.14 3.61 5.71
N PHE A 67 1.37 2.32 5.52
CA PHE A 67 2.53 1.64 6.06
C PHE A 67 3.77 1.98 5.24
N GLN A 68 4.86 2.29 5.93
CA GLN A 68 6.14 2.64 5.33
C GLN A 68 6.85 1.42 4.76
N GLU A 69 7.71 1.62 3.77
CA GLU A 69 8.66 0.64 3.29
C GLU A 69 9.48 0.03 4.44
N GLY A 70 9.77 -1.27 4.35
CA GLY A 70 10.42 -2.04 5.41
C GLY A 70 9.46 -2.60 6.48
N SER A 71 8.17 -2.22 6.45
CA SER A 71 7.16 -2.83 7.33
C SER A 71 6.93 -4.31 6.98
N SER A 72 6.70 -5.13 8.00
CA SER A 72 6.54 -6.58 7.95
C SER A 72 5.15 -7.01 8.39
N PHE A 73 4.52 -7.91 7.63
CA PHE A 73 3.18 -8.42 7.88
C PHE A 73 3.12 -9.94 7.71
N PRO A 74 2.20 -10.63 8.41
CA PRO A 74 1.92 -12.03 8.13
C PRO A 74 1.26 -12.18 6.76
N ILE A 75 1.44 -13.34 6.15
CA ILE A 75 0.74 -13.71 4.93
C ILE A 75 -0.76 -13.92 5.22
N VAL A 76 -1.60 -13.45 4.30
CA VAL A 76 -3.05 -13.65 4.34
C VAL A 76 -3.41 -14.76 3.37
N ASP A 77 -3.96 -15.85 3.88
CA ASP A 77 -4.31 -17.03 3.08
C ASP A 77 -5.30 -16.68 1.96
N GLY A 78 -5.04 -17.24 0.77
CA GLY A 78 -5.88 -17.04 -0.41
C GLY A 78 -5.72 -15.68 -1.10
N LYS A 79 -4.79 -14.82 -0.64
CA LYS A 79 -4.47 -13.54 -1.28
C LYS A 79 -3.16 -13.59 -2.06
N SER A 80 -3.19 -13.19 -3.33
CA SER A 80 -2.01 -13.10 -4.20
C SER A 80 -1.41 -11.69 -4.27
N ASN A 81 -2.16 -10.67 -3.85
CA ASN A 81 -1.73 -9.29 -3.80
C ASN A 81 -2.20 -8.62 -2.52
N PHE A 82 -1.41 -7.64 -2.06
CA PHE A 82 -1.68 -6.92 -0.82
C PHE A 82 -1.94 -5.45 -1.08
N GLY A 83 -3.02 -4.95 -0.49
CA GLY A 83 -3.40 -3.55 -0.50
C GLY A 83 -4.29 -3.13 -1.66
N TYR A 84 -4.44 -1.82 -1.83
CA TYR A 84 -5.36 -1.25 -2.80
C TYR A 84 -5.02 0.19 -3.21
N LEU A 85 -5.64 0.64 -4.32
CA LEU A 85 -5.59 2.04 -4.75
C LEU A 85 -6.53 2.91 -3.91
N GLN A 86 -5.97 3.88 -3.22
CA GLN A 86 -6.73 4.84 -2.44
C GLN A 86 -7.27 5.96 -3.32
N LEU A 87 -8.58 6.17 -3.34
CA LEU A 87 -9.18 7.33 -4.01
C LEU A 87 -8.90 8.57 -3.15
N VAL A 88 -8.02 9.46 -3.61
CA VAL A 88 -7.60 10.65 -2.87
C VAL A 88 -8.20 11.95 -3.40
N LYS A 89 -8.87 11.88 -4.55
CA LYS A 89 -9.64 13.00 -5.09
C LYS A 89 -10.66 12.55 -6.12
N ASN A 90 -11.89 13.00 -5.96
CA ASN A 90 -12.95 12.88 -6.94
C ASN A 90 -13.85 14.10 -6.82
N VAL A 91 -13.59 15.13 -7.63
CA VAL A 91 -14.39 16.36 -7.65
C VAL A 91 -14.80 16.62 -9.08
N GLU A 92 -15.99 17.19 -9.29
CA GLU A 92 -16.57 17.43 -10.63
C GLU A 92 -15.67 18.28 -11.54
N THR A 93 -14.85 19.14 -10.94
CA THR A 93 -13.90 20.00 -11.65
C THR A 93 -12.69 19.25 -12.23
N LEU A 94 -12.55 17.96 -11.94
CA LEU A 94 -11.49 17.11 -12.50
C LEU A 94 -12.09 16.11 -13.49
N PRO A 95 -11.47 15.95 -14.67
CA PRO A 95 -11.94 15.00 -15.69
C PRO A 95 -11.69 13.54 -15.32
N HIS A 96 -10.99 13.28 -14.22
CA HIS A 96 -10.68 11.94 -13.74
C HIS A 96 -10.52 11.91 -12.22
N LYS A 97 -10.65 10.70 -11.69
CA LYS A 97 -10.35 10.36 -10.31
C LYS A 97 -8.84 10.32 -10.09
N VAL A 98 -8.38 10.84 -8.96
CA VAL A 98 -6.97 10.79 -8.57
C VAL A 98 -6.80 9.71 -7.50
N TYR A 99 -5.87 8.81 -7.76
CA TYR A 99 -5.55 7.71 -6.86
C TYR A 99 -4.15 7.88 -6.27
N GLN A 100 -3.97 7.40 -5.04
CA GLN A 100 -2.68 7.13 -4.43
C GLN A 100 -2.43 5.64 -4.52
N TYR A 101 -1.28 5.25 -5.08
CA TYR A 101 -0.87 3.85 -5.14
C TYR A 101 -0.62 3.33 -3.73
N GLY A 102 -1.16 2.16 -3.40
CA GLY A 102 -1.06 1.56 -2.08
C GLY A 102 -0.96 0.04 -2.08
N TYR A 103 -0.56 -0.55 -3.21
CA TYR A 103 -0.22 -1.98 -3.22
C TYR A 103 1.18 -2.18 -2.62
N ALA A 104 1.33 -3.23 -1.84
CA ALA A 104 2.63 -3.66 -1.35
C ALA A 104 3.48 -4.18 -2.52
N PHE A 105 4.79 -3.98 -2.41
CA PHE A 105 5.79 -4.70 -3.17
C PHE A 105 6.41 -5.73 -2.23
N PRO A 106 5.83 -6.94 -2.14
CA PRO A 106 6.20 -7.89 -1.10
C PRO A 106 7.50 -8.61 -1.43
N ILE A 107 8.40 -8.65 -0.46
CA ILE A 107 9.49 -9.62 -0.40
C ILE A 107 9.10 -10.67 0.63
N TYR A 108 8.97 -11.90 0.17
CA TYR A 108 8.54 -13.03 0.99
C TYR A 108 9.70 -13.55 1.86
N SER A 109 9.41 -13.83 3.13
CA SER A 109 10.38 -14.36 4.08
C SER A 109 9.83 -15.56 4.85
N SER A 110 10.65 -16.60 4.96
CA SER A 110 10.36 -17.84 5.71
C SER A 110 10.83 -17.81 7.16
N ILE A 111 11.51 -16.73 7.59
CA ILE A 111 12.07 -16.58 8.95
C ILE A 111 10.95 -16.21 9.94
#